data_AF-A0A4R1YJQ0-F1
#
_entry.id   AF-A0A4R1YJQ0-F1
#
_cell.length_a   1.000
_cell.length_b   1.000
_cell.length_c   1.000
_cell.angle_alpha   90.00
_cell.angle_beta   90.00
_cell.angle_gamma   90.00
#
_symmetry.space_group_name_H-M   'P 1'
#
loop_
_entity.id
_entity.type
_entity.pdbx_description
1 polymer ?
#
loop_
_entity_poly.entity_id
_entity_poly.type
_entity_poly.pdbx_seq_one_letter_code
_entity_poly.pdbx_strand_id
1 'polypeptide(L)'
;MQERIVGLTNIVRDQELQHVVMPLVAADHAWSAHHLYSPESHLFLDSWLCVSASEIWAEWKRKSWREEDPPERHATNRIRLRDVMPVDFLSSSDKALSPVISGVAIKPYADRLRALQEAERVHEMMSTAAYAMQKEVPGEFLSVVDRLWFGDDRPFQAARDAFRHVETELERWETELEAERSALARSILGIVPGDIVTSESQGKLLRLSVTSVTLYSSGSSVGFMVSGIRFRKDGTLGKL
;
A
#
# COMPACT_ATOMS: atom_id res chain seq x y z
N MET A 1 -4.26 -7.09 -16.16
CA MET A 1 -4.85 -5.84 -16.72
C MET A 1 -6.20 -6.08 -17.37
N GLN A 2 -6.35 -7.07 -18.27
CA GLN A 2 -7.62 -7.37 -18.95
C GLN A 2 -8.78 -7.66 -17.98
N GLU A 3 -8.59 -8.54 -16.99
CA GLU A 3 -9.62 -8.85 -15.97
C GLU A 3 -10.07 -7.62 -15.17
N ARG A 4 -9.15 -6.69 -14.92
CA ARG A 4 -9.43 -5.42 -14.22
C ARG A 4 -10.27 -4.49 -15.09
N ILE A 5 -9.98 -4.41 -16.39
CA ILE A 5 -10.78 -3.63 -17.35
C ILE A 5 -12.19 -4.20 -17.45
N VAL A 6 -12.34 -5.53 -17.50
CA VAL A 6 -13.64 -6.20 -17.48
C VAL A 6 -14.42 -5.85 -16.20
N GLY A 7 -13.77 -5.89 -15.03
CA GLY A 7 -14.37 -5.45 -13.76
C GLY A 7 -14.85 -4.00 -13.80
N LEU A 8 -14.03 -3.08 -14.33
CA LEU A 8 -14.42 -1.67 -14.50
C LEU A 8 -15.60 -1.51 -15.47
N THR A 9 -15.61 -2.24 -16.60
CA THR A 9 -16.73 -2.25 -17.55
C THR A 9 -18.01 -2.77 -16.89
N ASN A 10 -17.93 -3.79 -16.02
CA ASN A 10 -19.08 -4.28 -15.27
C ASN A 10 -19.59 -3.23 -14.28
N ILE A 11 -18.72 -2.49 -13.60
CA ILE A 11 -19.15 -1.35 -12.75
C ILE A 11 -19.94 -0.33 -13.57
N VAL A 12 -19.45 0.01 -14.77
CA VAL A 12 -20.13 0.95 -15.67
C VAL A 12 -21.53 0.44 -16.04
N ARG A 13 -21.64 -0.84 -16.39
CA ARG A 13 -22.91 -1.47 -16.79
C ARG A 13 -23.88 -1.56 -15.61
N ASP A 14 -23.42 -2.05 -14.46
CA ASP A 14 -24.24 -2.26 -13.26
C ASP A 14 -24.81 -0.96 -12.70
N GLN A 15 -24.08 0.15 -12.83
CA GLN A 15 -24.46 1.46 -12.28
C GLN A 15 -24.93 2.45 -13.36
N GLU A 16 -25.12 2.01 -14.60
CA GLU A 16 -25.55 2.83 -15.74
C GLU A 16 -24.70 4.10 -15.93
N LEU A 17 -23.39 3.97 -15.74
CA LEU A 17 -22.45 5.09 -15.79
C LEU A 17 -22.04 5.41 -17.22
N GLN A 18 -21.58 6.64 -17.46
CA GLN A 18 -20.92 6.96 -18.73
C GLN A 18 -19.53 6.30 -18.81
N HIS A 19 -18.76 6.37 -17.72
CA HIS A 19 -17.46 5.73 -17.58
C HIS A 19 -17.03 5.70 -16.11
N VAL A 20 -16.05 4.86 -15.80
CA VAL A 20 -15.35 4.79 -14.51
C VAL A 20 -13.93 5.31 -14.69
N VAL A 21 -13.41 5.97 -13.65
CA VAL A 21 -12.07 6.56 -13.63
C VAL A 21 -11.22 5.88 -12.56
N MET A 22 -10.04 5.38 -12.93
CA MET A 22 -9.07 4.75 -12.05
C MET A 22 -7.69 5.41 -12.20
N PRO A 23 -6.95 5.78 -11.14
CA PRO A 23 -5.58 6.26 -11.28
C PRO A 23 -4.72 5.12 -11.84
N LEU A 24 -3.84 5.47 -12.76
CA LEU A 24 -2.77 4.56 -13.16
C LEU A 24 -1.81 4.38 -11.96
N VAL A 25 -1.06 3.28 -11.88
CA VAL A 25 -0.06 3.09 -10.79
C VAL A 25 1.31 3.57 -11.26
N ALA A 26 2.28 3.77 -10.35
CA ALA A 26 3.61 4.32 -10.69
C ALA A 26 4.32 3.64 -11.88
N ALA A 27 4.16 2.33 -12.04
CA ALA A 27 4.71 1.59 -13.19
C ALA A 27 4.02 1.95 -14.53
N ASP A 28 2.71 2.21 -14.51
CA ASP A 28 1.91 2.63 -15.67
C ASP A 28 2.09 4.14 -15.96
N HIS A 29 2.33 4.93 -14.91
CA HIS A 29 2.68 6.36 -14.99
C HIS A 29 4.06 6.58 -15.61
N ALA A 30 5.06 5.76 -15.27
CA ALA A 30 6.43 5.94 -15.73
C ALA A 30 6.54 5.84 -17.27
N TRP A 31 5.80 4.92 -17.88
CA TRP A 31 5.82 4.72 -19.33
C TRP A 31 5.18 5.88 -20.11
N SER A 32 4.11 6.47 -19.58
CA SER A 32 3.42 7.60 -20.22
C SER A 32 4.15 8.93 -20.04
N ALA A 33 4.76 9.17 -18.87
CA ALA A 33 5.49 10.42 -18.61
C ALA A 33 6.85 10.50 -19.33
N HIS A 34 7.64 9.42 -19.36
CA HIS A 34 9.00 9.44 -19.93
C HIS A 34 9.05 9.60 -21.46
N HIS A 35 7.96 9.32 -22.16
CA HIS A 35 7.88 9.53 -23.62
C HIS A 35 7.44 10.95 -24.02
N LEU A 36 6.85 11.70 -23.09
CA LEU A 36 6.28 13.01 -23.38
C LEU A 36 7.11 14.16 -22.78
N TYR A 37 7.82 13.93 -21.67
CA TYR A 37 8.54 14.99 -20.96
C TYR A 37 9.90 14.52 -20.42
N SER A 38 10.88 15.44 -20.44
CA SER A 38 12.20 15.23 -19.83
C SER A 38 12.10 15.16 -18.30
N PRO A 39 12.90 14.33 -17.61
CA PRO A 39 12.99 14.32 -16.14
C PRO A 39 13.28 15.69 -15.51
N GLU A 40 13.86 16.62 -16.25
CA GLU A 40 14.21 17.99 -15.81
C GLU A 40 13.02 18.96 -15.85
N SER A 41 11.84 18.55 -16.34
CA SER A 41 10.74 19.47 -16.59
C SER A 41 10.02 19.99 -15.35
N HIS A 42 10.34 19.50 -14.14
CA HIS A 42 9.68 19.86 -12.88
C HIS A 42 8.13 19.83 -12.95
N LEU A 43 7.57 18.97 -13.81
CA LEU A 43 6.14 18.80 -14.02
C LEU A 43 5.63 17.63 -13.17
N PHE A 44 4.45 17.82 -12.58
CA PHE A 44 3.69 16.76 -11.95
C PHE A 44 2.62 16.27 -12.92
N LEU A 45 2.58 14.95 -13.13
CA LEU A 45 1.61 14.30 -14.00
C LEU A 45 0.76 13.34 -13.19
N ASP A 46 -0.51 13.68 -13.04
CA ASP A 46 -1.51 12.75 -12.54
C ASP A 46 -2.20 12.13 -13.75
N SER A 47 -2.22 10.80 -13.87
CA SER A 47 -2.92 10.12 -14.98
C SER A 47 -3.92 9.08 -14.52
N TRP A 48 -5.00 8.96 -15.28
CA TRP A 48 -6.12 8.09 -15.01
C TRP A 48 -6.48 7.29 -16.25
N LEU A 49 -6.88 6.04 -16.02
CA LEU A 49 -7.54 5.20 -16.99
C LEU A 49 -9.05 5.41 -16.89
N CYS A 50 -9.67 5.75 -18.01
CA CYS A 50 -11.10 5.89 -18.14
C CYS A 50 -11.66 4.72 -18.96
N VAL A 51 -12.67 4.04 -18.41
CA VAL A 51 -13.30 2.87 -19.02
C VAL A 51 -14.80 3.09 -19.08
N SER A 52 -15.39 3.02 -20.28
CA SER A 52 -16.84 3.00 -20.48
C SER A 52 -17.34 1.57 -20.76
N ALA A 53 -18.63 1.44 -21.11
CA ALA A 53 -19.21 0.16 -21.49
C ALA A 53 -18.60 -0.44 -22.77
N SER A 54 -17.99 0.40 -23.61
CA SER A 54 -17.51 0.03 -24.95
C SER A 54 -16.19 0.66 -25.37
N GLU A 55 -15.65 1.62 -24.61
CA GLU A 55 -14.45 2.38 -24.95
C GLU A 55 -13.48 2.48 -23.77
N ILE A 56 -12.19 2.67 -24.07
CA ILE A 56 -11.12 2.90 -23.11
C ILE A 56 -10.23 4.05 -23.59
N TRP A 57 -9.81 4.91 -22.68
CA TRP A 57 -8.87 5.99 -22.95
C TRP A 57 -8.09 6.35 -21.68
N ALA A 58 -6.96 7.04 -21.83
CA ALA A 58 -6.21 7.58 -20.71
C ALA A 58 -6.38 9.11 -20.69
N GLU A 59 -6.53 9.66 -19.49
CA GLU A 59 -6.51 11.09 -19.25
C GLU A 59 -5.36 11.44 -18.33
N TRP A 60 -4.77 12.61 -18.50
CA TRP A 60 -3.77 13.10 -17.57
C TRP A 60 -3.89 14.60 -17.35
N LYS A 61 -3.50 15.01 -16.15
CA LYS A 61 -3.42 16.39 -15.73
C LYS A 61 -1.96 16.75 -15.55
N ARG A 62 -1.50 17.71 -16.34
CA ARG A 62 -0.20 18.36 -16.18
C ARG A 62 -0.36 19.47 -15.16
N LYS A 63 0.51 19.49 -14.15
CA LYS A 63 0.66 20.60 -13.20
C LYS A 63 2.12 21.00 -13.18
N SER A 64 2.37 22.29 -13.11
CA SER A 64 3.71 22.81 -12.83
C SER A 64 3.76 23.34 -11.40
N TRP A 65 4.96 23.38 -10.82
CA TRP A 65 5.17 24.04 -9.53
C TRP A 65 5.02 25.57 -9.62
N ARG A 66 5.19 26.15 -10.80
CA ARG A 66 5.10 27.59 -11.03
C ARG A 66 3.65 27.98 -11.34
N GLU A 67 3.17 29.02 -10.68
CA GLU A 67 1.81 29.57 -10.88
C GLU A 67 1.58 30.06 -12.32
N GLU A 68 2.64 30.38 -13.06
CA GLU A 68 2.60 30.87 -14.44
C GLU A 68 2.17 29.83 -15.48
N ASP A 69 2.13 28.54 -15.12
CA ASP A 69 1.72 27.45 -16.03
C ASP A 69 0.46 26.77 -15.47
N PRO A 70 -0.74 27.19 -15.93
CA PRO A 70 -2.00 26.68 -15.40
C PRO A 70 -2.14 25.19 -15.70
N PRO A 71 -2.82 24.43 -14.83
CA PRO A 71 -2.90 22.99 -15.00
C PRO A 71 -3.73 22.59 -16.23
N GLU A 72 -3.09 21.90 -17.16
CA GLU A 72 -3.71 21.41 -18.40
C GLU A 72 -4.23 19.98 -18.23
N ARG A 73 -5.37 19.67 -18.86
CA ARG A 73 -5.92 18.31 -18.93
C ARG A 73 -5.87 17.84 -20.38
N HIS A 74 -5.36 16.64 -20.56
CA HIS A 74 -5.24 15.99 -21.86
C HIS A 74 -5.88 14.61 -21.81
N ALA A 75 -6.23 14.09 -22.97
CA ALA A 75 -6.80 12.76 -23.13
C ALA A 75 -6.28 12.12 -24.41
N THR A 76 -6.12 10.79 -24.40
CA THR A 76 -5.89 10.03 -25.62
C THR A 76 -7.16 9.94 -26.46
N ASN A 77 -7.01 9.50 -27.71
CA ASN A 77 -8.15 9.03 -28.48
C ASN A 77 -8.85 7.88 -27.74
N ARG A 78 -10.17 7.81 -27.88
CA ARG A 78 -10.97 6.71 -27.36
C ARG A 78 -10.82 5.50 -28.26
N ILE A 79 -10.49 4.36 -27.67
CA ILE A 79 -10.33 3.10 -28.38
C ILE A 79 -11.51 2.21 -28.00
N ARG A 80 -12.14 1.57 -28.98
CA ARG A 80 -13.23 0.64 -28.66
C ARG A 80 -12.65 -0.61 -28.00
N LEU A 81 -13.25 -1.01 -26.89
CA LEU A 81 -12.82 -2.18 -26.12
C LEU A 81 -12.74 -3.43 -26.99
N ARG A 82 -13.74 -3.67 -27.84
CA ARG A 82 -13.79 -4.80 -28.78
C ARG A 82 -12.62 -4.86 -29.78
N ASP A 83 -12.01 -3.72 -30.08
CA ASP A 83 -10.89 -3.65 -31.03
C ASP A 83 -9.56 -4.02 -30.33
N VAL A 84 -9.53 -4.04 -28.99
CA VAL A 84 -8.34 -4.31 -28.16
C VAL A 84 -8.45 -5.62 -27.39
N MET A 85 -9.64 -5.96 -26.91
CA MET A 85 -9.88 -7.20 -26.15
C MET A 85 -11.35 -7.65 -26.19
N PRO A 86 -11.62 -8.97 -26.12
CA PRO A 86 -12.98 -9.52 -26.16
C PRO A 86 -13.67 -9.42 -24.78
N VAL A 87 -13.94 -8.20 -24.30
CA VAL A 87 -14.47 -7.93 -22.94
C VAL A 87 -15.71 -8.75 -22.60
N ASP A 88 -16.62 -8.95 -23.56
CA ASP A 88 -17.87 -9.67 -23.34
C ASP A 88 -17.70 -11.18 -23.10
N PHE A 89 -16.52 -11.73 -23.39
CA PHE A 89 -16.20 -13.15 -23.22
C PHE A 89 -15.25 -13.41 -22.05
N LEU A 90 -14.81 -12.36 -21.36
CA LEU A 90 -13.90 -12.46 -20.23
C LEU A 90 -14.68 -12.39 -18.92
N SER A 91 -14.32 -13.24 -17.96
CA SER A 91 -14.88 -13.18 -16.60
C SER A 91 -14.22 -12.05 -15.81
N SER A 92 -15.02 -11.23 -15.11
CA SER A 92 -14.49 -10.27 -14.15
C SER A 92 -13.87 -11.00 -12.96
N SER A 93 -12.67 -10.59 -12.55
CA SER A 93 -12.00 -11.09 -11.35
C SER A 93 -12.40 -10.30 -10.10
N ASP A 94 -13.65 -9.87 -9.97
CA ASP A 94 -14.11 -9.18 -8.75
C ASP A 94 -13.95 -10.14 -7.57
N LYS A 95 -12.97 -9.87 -6.71
CA LYS A 95 -12.66 -10.76 -5.57
C LYS A 95 -13.61 -10.41 -4.43
N ALA A 96 -14.59 -11.27 -4.20
CA ALA A 96 -15.46 -11.16 -3.05
C ALA A 96 -14.65 -11.43 -1.77
N LEU A 97 -14.50 -10.40 -0.94
CA LEU A 97 -13.90 -10.56 0.38
C LEU A 97 -14.96 -11.07 1.34
N SER A 98 -14.76 -12.30 1.80
CA SER A 98 -15.52 -12.83 2.93
C SER A 98 -15.11 -12.08 4.20
N PRO A 99 -16.06 -11.62 5.03
CA PRO A 99 -15.75 -11.02 6.34
C PRO A 99 -15.12 -12.05 7.30
N VAL A 100 -15.26 -13.34 7.01
CA VAL A 100 -14.66 -14.43 7.78
C VAL A 100 -13.74 -15.25 6.88
N ILE A 101 -12.48 -15.35 7.27
CA ILE A 101 -11.49 -16.18 6.58
C ILE A 101 -11.43 -17.51 7.30
N SER A 102 -11.64 -18.59 6.56
CA SER A 102 -11.57 -19.93 7.14
C SER A 102 -10.14 -20.25 7.59
N GLY A 103 -10.00 -20.93 8.74
CA GLY A 103 -8.69 -21.39 9.21
C GLY A 103 -7.97 -22.32 8.21
N VAL A 104 -8.73 -22.95 7.30
CA VAL A 104 -8.18 -23.77 6.20
C VAL A 104 -7.34 -22.92 5.23
N ALA A 105 -7.75 -21.69 4.94
CA ALA A 105 -6.99 -20.78 4.09
C ALA A 105 -5.69 -20.29 4.75
N ILE A 106 -5.65 -20.25 6.08
CA ILE A 106 -4.49 -19.79 6.86
C ILE A 106 -3.49 -20.93 7.10
N LYS A 107 -3.97 -22.18 7.18
CA LYS A 107 -3.16 -23.37 7.52
C LYS A 107 -1.85 -23.51 6.73
N PRO A 108 -1.79 -23.27 5.40
CA PRO A 108 -0.54 -23.35 4.64
C PRO A 108 0.52 -22.34 5.08
N TYR A 109 0.11 -21.27 5.74
CA TYR A 109 0.95 -20.14 6.15
C TYR A 109 1.25 -20.13 7.65
N ALA A 110 0.86 -21.17 8.38
CA ALA A 110 0.93 -21.21 9.84
C ALA A 110 2.34 -20.99 10.39
N ASP A 111 3.37 -21.58 9.78
CA ASP A 111 4.75 -21.43 10.24
C ASP A 111 5.29 -20.02 9.95
N ARG A 112 4.96 -19.46 8.79
CA ARG A 112 5.32 -18.08 8.42
C ARG A 112 4.65 -17.06 9.33
N LEU A 113 3.38 -17.28 9.68
CA LEU A 113 2.65 -16.47 10.65
C LEU A 113 3.27 -16.56 12.05
N ARG A 114 3.64 -17.77 12.52
CA ARG A 114 4.30 -17.94 13.82
C ARG A 114 5.66 -17.25 13.86
N ALA A 115 6.44 -17.36 12.79
CA ALA A 115 7.73 -16.67 12.69
C ALA A 115 7.58 -15.16 12.73
N LEU A 116 6.58 -14.61 12.02
CA LEU A 116 6.27 -13.18 12.05
C LEU A 116 5.85 -12.72 13.45
N GLN A 117 4.96 -13.45 14.12
CA GLN A 117 4.54 -13.14 15.50
C GLN A 117 5.73 -13.13 16.49
N GLU A 118 6.64 -14.08 16.37
CA GLU A 118 7.83 -14.14 17.23
C GLU A 118 8.78 -12.98 16.93
N ALA A 119 8.98 -12.64 15.65
CA ALA A 119 9.82 -11.51 15.25
C ALA A 119 9.25 -10.17 15.75
N GLU A 120 7.93 -9.96 15.66
CA GLU A 120 7.25 -8.79 16.23
C GLU A 120 7.42 -8.71 17.75
N ARG A 121 7.28 -9.84 18.45
CA ARG A 121 7.48 -9.91 19.90
C ARG A 121 8.90 -9.54 20.30
N VAL A 122 9.90 -10.04 19.57
CA VAL A 122 11.31 -9.73 19.81
C VAL A 122 11.59 -8.25 19.53
N HIS A 123 11.06 -7.72 18.42
CA HIS A 123 11.19 -6.30 18.08
C HIS A 123 10.60 -5.39 19.16
N GLU A 124 9.38 -5.68 19.63
CA GLU A 124 8.73 -4.92 20.69
C GLU A 124 9.53 -4.94 22.01
N MET A 125 10.02 -6.13 22.40
CA MET A 125 10.83 -6.31 23.60
C MET A 125 12.14 -5.51 23.52
N MET A 126 12.82 -5.55 22.38
CA MET A 126 14.08 -4.83 22.16
C MET A 126 13.86 -3.32 22.08
N SER A 127 12.81 -2.87 21.40
CA SER A 127 12.43 -1.45 21.30
C SER A 127 12.09 -0.87 22.67
N THR A 128 11.33 -1.61 23.48
CA THR A 128 11.01 -1.23 24.86
C THR A 128 12.28 -1.11 25.71
N ALA A 129 13.20 -2.07 25.60
CA ALA A 129 14.46 -2.05 26.34
C ALA A 129 15.35 -0.87 25.94
N ALA A 130 15.51 -0.61 24.63
CA ALA A 130 16.27 0.52 24.11
C ALA A 130 15.72 1.85 24.63
N TYR A 131 14.40 2.04 24.55
CA TYR A 131 13.73 3.24 25.05
C TYR A 131 13.90 3.44 26.56
N ALA A 132 13.77 2.37 27.36
CA ALA A 132 13.98 2.44 28.81
C ALA A 132 15.41 2.87 29.15
N MET A 133 16.42 2.30 28.48
CA MET A 133 17.83 2.63 28.70
C MET A 133 18.15 4.09 28.37
N GLN A 134 17.56 4.64 27.31
CA GLN A 134 17.75 6.06 26.97
C GLN A 134 17.15 6.99 28.03
N LYS A 135 15.96 6.66 28.51
CA LYS A 135 15.19 7.49 29.44
C LYS A 135 15.76 7.49 30.84
N GLU A 136 16.20 6.33 31.34
CA GLU A 136 16.60 6.19 32.74
C GLU A 136 17.99 6.75 33.03
N VAL A 137 18.87 6.84 32.04
CA VAL A 137 20.24 7.31 32.25
C VAL A 137 20.63 8.41 31.26
N PRO A 138 20.69 9.69 31.70
CA PRO A 138 21.17 10.79 30.88
C PRO A 138 22.63 10.59 30.46
N GLY A 139 22.96 10.93 29.20
CA GLY A 139 24.32 10.75 28.67
C GLY A 139 25.40 11.55 29.40
N GLU A 140 25.06 12.74 29.91
CA GLU A 140 25.97 13.55 30.72
C GLU A 140 26.35 12.85 32.02
N PHE A 141 25.40 12.17 32.67
CA PHE A 141 25.66 11.39 33.87
C PHE A 141 26.60 10.22 33.58
N LEU A 142 26.39 9.50 32.47
CA LEU A 142 27.30 8.43 32.03
C LEU A 142 28.72 8.93 31.78
N SER A 143 28.87 10.10 31.17
CA SER A 143 30.19 10.68 30.89
C SER A 143 30.97 11.02 32.17
N VAL A 144 30.27 11.44 33.23
CA VAL A 144 30.86 11.72 34.55
C VAL A 144 31.24 10.42 35.24
N VAL A 145 30.37 9.40 35.19
CA VAL A 145 30.63 8.08 35.78
C VAL A 145 31.82 7.41 35.10
N ASP A 146 31.86 7.40 33.77
CA ASP A 146 32.99 6.82 33.02
C ASP A 146 34.31 7.47 33.42
N ARG A 147 34.35 8.81 33.46
CA ARG A 147 35.55 9.55 33.84
C ARG A 147 35.97 9.32 35.29
N LEU A 148 35.01 9.13 36.20
CA LEU A 148 35.29 8.96 37.63
C LEU A 148 35.78 7.54 37.97
N TRP A 149 35.21 6.51 37.34
CA TRP A 149 35.52 5.11 37.66
C TRP A 149 36.52 4.45 36.70
N PHE A 150 36.57 4.87 35.45
CA PHE A 150 37.37 4.24 34.39
C PHE A 150 38.38 5.19 33.74
N GLY A 151 38.37 6.48 34.10
CA GLY A 151 39.35 7.46 33.65
C GLY A 151 39.19 7.80 32.17
N ASP A 152 40.15 7.38 31.34
CA ASP A 152 40.11 7.59 29.89
C ASP A 152 39.28 6.51 29.17
N ASP A 153 39.08 5.34 29.80
CA ASP A 153 38.18 4.29 29.30
C ASP A 153 36.72 4.72 29.49
N ARG A 154 35.87 4.47 28.49
CA ARG A 154 34.45 4.91 28.48
C ARG A 154 33.48 3.76 28.21
N PRO A 155 33.46 2.71 29.06
CA PRO A 155 32.68 1.51 28.81
C PRO A 155 31.17 1.77 28.77
N PHE A 156 30.64 2.69 29.59
CA PHE A 156 29.21 2.97 29.58
C PHE A 156 28.79 3.81 28.38
N GLN A 157 29.61 4.78 27.98
CA GLN A 157 29.39 5.53 26.74
C GLN A 157 29.48 4.61 25.51
N ALA A 158 30.46 3.70 25.47
CA ALA A 158 30.60 2.72 24.41
C ALA A 158 29.39 1.76 24.34
N ALA A 159 28.88 1.31 25.49
CA ALA A 159 27.65 0.55 25.55
C ALA A 159 26.46 1.36 25.02
N ARG A 160 26.32 2.63 25.41
CA ARG A 160 25.25 3.52 24.90
C ARG A 160 25.32 3.72 23.39
N ASP A 161 26.51 3.88 22.84
CA ASP A 161 26.69 4.04 21.40
C ASP A 161 26.39 2.73 20.65
N ALA A 162 26.72 1.57 21.24
CA ALA A 162 26.30 0.27 20.72
C ALA A 162 24.76 0.11 20.74
N PHE A 163 24.08 0.55 21.81
CA PHE A 163 22.62 0.54 21.87
C PHE A 163 21.97 1.49 20.84
N ARG A 164 22.57 2.65 20.57
CA ARG A 164 22.11 3.54 19.50
C ARG A 164 22.20 2.86 18.13
N HIS A 165 23.22 2.04 17.90
CA HIS A 165 23.30 1.26 16.67
C HIS A 165 22.18 0.21 16.57
N VAL A 166 21.83 -0.42 17.70
CA VAL A 166 20.68 -1.34 17.77
C VAL A 166 19.37 -0.62 17.42
N GLU A 167 19.18 0.64 17.83
CA GLU A 167 17.98 1.40 17.47
C GLU A 167 17.83 1.61 15.96
N THR A 168 18.92 1.95 15.27
CA THR A 168 18.90 2.05 13.80
C THR A 168 18.52 0.72 13.14
N GLU A 169 19.02 -0.40 13.69
CA GLU A 169 18.62 -1.73 13.20
C GLU A 169 17.15 -2.05 13.53
N LEU A 170 16.63 -1.61 14.68
CA LEU A 170 15.22 -1.78 15.05
C LEU A 170 14.28 -0.98 14.13
N GLU A 171 14.64 0.24 13.73
CA GLU A 171 13.89 1.02 12.73
C GLU A 171 13.86 0.31 11.37
N ARG A 172 14.98 -0.28 10.97
CA ARG A 172 15.04 -1.11 9.77
C ARG A 172 14.17 -2.35 9.89
N TRP A 173 14.23 -3.06 11.01
CA TRP A 173 13.41 -4.23 11.27
C TRP A 173 11.92 -3.89 11.24
N GLU A 174 11.50 -2.72 11.74
CA GLU A 174 10.11 -2.28 11.66
C GLU A 174 9.62 -2.21 10.21
N THR A 175 10.44 -1.67 9.31
CA THR A 175 10.14 -1.60 7.88
C THR A 175 10.05 -2.99 7.25
N GLU A 176 10.98 -3.88 7.60
CA GLU A 176 11.00 -5.27 7.10
C GLU A 176 9.79 -6.07 7.62
N LEU A 177 9.40 -5.88 8.89
CA LEU A 177 8.23 -6.49 9.49
C LEU A 177 6.93 -6.00 8.83
N GLU A 178 6.77 -4.70 8.57
CA GLU A 178 5.60 -4.17 7.87
C GLU A 178 5.50 -4.70 6.43
N ALA A 179 6.64 -4.80 5.73
CA ALA A 179 6.70 -5.40 4.41
C ALA A 179 6.27 -6.88 4.44
N GLU A 180 6.70 -7.63 5.46
CA GLU A 180 6.36 -9.03 5.63
C GLU A 180 4.89 -9.24 6.02
N ARG A 181 4.32 -8.42 6.92
CA ARG A 181 2.87 -8.38 7.21
C ARG A 181 2.08 -8.20 5.92
N SER A 182 2.47 -7.21 5.13
CA SER A 182 1.81 -6.90 3.86
C SER A 182 1.92 -8.06 2.87
N ALA A 183 3.10 -8.66 2.73
CA ALA A 183 3.33 -9.78 1.81
C ALA A 183 2.55 -11.04 2.22
N LEU A 184 2.53 -11.36 3.51
CA LEU A 184 1.80 -12.49 4.05
C LEU A 184 0.29 -12.28 3.92
N ALA A 185 -0.21 -11.08 4.19
CA ALA A 185 -1.63 -10.76 4.05
C ALA A 185 -2.10 -10.91 2.60
N ARG A 186 -1.32 -10.42 1.63
CA ARG A 186 -1.59 -10.60 0.19
C ARG A 186 -1.57 -12.07 -0.21
N SER A 187 -0.66 -12.87 0.34
CA SER A 187 -0.56 -14.31 0.05
C SER A 187 -1.77 -15.09 0.57
N ILE A 188 -2.24 -14.77 1.78
CA ILE A 188 -3.39 -15.43 2.41
C ILE A 188 -4.69 -15.03 1.71
N LEU A 189 -4.89 -13.74 1.45
CA LEU A 189 -6.11 -13.23 0.84
C LEU A 189 -6.15 -13.40 -0.68
N GLY A 190 -5.00 -13.62 -1.31
CA GLY A 190 -4.87 -13.69 -2.76
C GLY A 190 -5.21 -12.37 -3.46
N ILE A 191 -5.06 -11.23 -2.78
CA ILE A 191 -5.33 -9.88 -3.33
C ILE A 191 -4.04 -9.07 -3.42
N VAL A 192 -3.95 -8.21 -4.43
CA VAL A 192 -2.81 -7.29 -4.61
C VAL A 192 -3.28 -5.84 -4.79
N PRO A 193 -2.42 -4.84 -4.53
CA PRO A 193 -2.76 -3.45 -4.85
C PRO A 193 -3.27 -3.28 -6.29
N GLY A 194 -4.35 -2.52 -6.42
CA GLY A 194 -5.11 -2.28 -7.66
C GLY A 194 -6.20 -3.31 -7.95
N ASP A 195 -6.28 -4.42 -7.22
CA ASP A 195 -7.41 -5.33 -7.33
C ASP A 195 -8.70 -4.64 -6.88
N ILE A 196 -9.82 -4.99 -7.52
CA ILE A 196 -11.15 -4.55 -7.10
C ILE A 196 -11.72 -5.63 -6.21
N VAL A 197 -11.95 -5.27 -4.95
CA VAL A 197 -12.58 -6.14 -3.97
C VAL A 197 -14.00 -5.70 -3.71
N THR A 198 -14.89 -6.68 -3.61
CA THR A 198 -16.28 -6.48 -3.23
C THR A 198 -16.50 -6.93 -1.79
N SER A 199 -17.18 -6.11 -1.01
CA SER A 199 -17.60 -6.43 0.35
C SER A 199 -19.04 -5.97 0.55
N GLU A 200 -19.84 -6.75 1.26
CA GLU A 200 -21.20 -6.35 1.60
C GLU A 200 -21.22 -5.72 3.00
N SER A 201 -21.61 -4.46 3.09
CA SER A 201 -21.76 -3.74 4.36
C SER A 201 -23.17 -3.19 4.46
N GLN A 202 -23.92 -3.60 5.50
CA GLN A 202 -25.31 -3.18 5.72
C GLN A 202 -26.23 -3.39 4.50
N GLY A 203 -26.09 -4.52 3.81
CA GLY A 203 -26.89 -4.88 2.63
C GLY A 203 -26.56 -4.06 1.36
N LYS A 204 -25.45 -3.31 1.35
CA LYS A 204 -24.96 -2.58 0.19
C LYS A 204 -23.62 -3.14 -0.26
N LEU A 205 -23.56 -3.49 -1.54
CA LEU A 205 -22.31 -3.88 -2.19
C LEU A 205 -21.35 -2.68 -2.23
N LEU A 206 -20.21 -2.83 -1.58
CA LEU A 206 -19.12 -1.88 -1.58
C LEU A 206 -18.01 -2.43 -2.49
N ARG A 207 -17.59 -1.62 -3.46
CA ARG A 207 -16.43 -1.89 -4.31
C ARG A 207 -15.28 -0.98 -3.90
N LEU A 208 -14.12 -1.58 -3.66
CA LEU A 208 -12.92 -0.92 -3.19
C LEU A 208 -11.76 -1.23 -4.15
N SER A 209 -11.07 -0.21 -4.63
CA SER A 209 -9.78 -0.37 -5.30
C SER A 209 -8.69 -0.47 -4.23
N VAL A 210 -8.08 -1.64 -4.08
CA VAL A 210 -7.12 -1.94 -3.01
C VAL A 210 -5.86 -1.08 -3.16
N THR A 211 -5.45 -0.38 -2.11
CA THR A 211 -4.18 0.36 -2.06
C THR A 211 -3.15 -0.32 -1.18
N SER A 212 -3.57 -0.86 -0.05
CA SER A 212 -2.72 -1.62 0.87
C SER A 212 -3.50 -2.73 1.56
N VAL A 213 -2.75 -3.74 1.99
CA VAL A 213 -3.27 -4.92 2.64
C VAL A 213 -2.25 -5.28 3.70
N THR A 214 -2.70 -5.39 4.95
CA THR A 214 -1.87 -5.77 6.08
C THR A 214 -2.61 -6.74 6.97
N LEU A 215 -1.89 -7.39 7.87
CA LEU A 215 -2.45 -8.33 8.85
C LEU A 215 -2.04 -7.89 10.25
N TYR A 216 -2.91 -8.20 11.21
CA TYR A 216 -2.66 -8.02 12.62
C TYR A 216 -2.97 -9.32 13.33
N SER A 217 -2.07 -9.73 14.20
CA SER A 217 -2.30 -10.86 15.09
C SER A 217 -2.60 -10.38 16.49
N SER A 218 -3.72 -10.82 17.07
CA SER A 218 -4.05 -10.57 18.47
C SER A 218 -4.49 -11.86 19.15
N GLY A 219 -3.65 -12.37 20.05
CA GLY A 219 -3.87 -13.64 20.75
C GLY A 219 -4.02 -14.81 19.78
N SER A 220 -5.19 -15.44 19.79
CA SER A 220 -5.54 -16.57 18.90
C SER A 220 -6.20 -16.15 17.59
N SER A 221 -6.35 -14.84 17.34
CA SER A 221 -7.04 -14.31 16.17
C SER A 221 -6.08 -13.58 15.23
N VAL A 222 -6.31 -13.75 13.93
CA VAL A 222 -5.64 -13.00 12.87
C VAL A 222 -6.68 -12.13 12.20
N GLY A 223 -6.49 -10.83 12.29
CA GLY A 223 -7.26 -9.82 11.56
C GLY A 223 -6.53 -9.43 10.28
N PHE A 224 -7.29 -9.12 9.24
CA PHE A 224 -6.76 -8.59 8.00
C PHE A 224 -7.39 -7.23 7.76
N MET A 225 -6.56 -6.26 7.39
CA MET A 225 -7.00 -4.93 7.05
C MET A 225 -6.71 -4.67 5.58
N VAL A 226 -7.77 -4.42 4.83
CA VAL A 226 -7.70 -4.04 3.41
C VAL A 226 -8.09 -2.57 3.32
N SER A 227 -7.14 -1.75 2.91
CA SER A 227 -7.33 -0.33 2.70
C SER A 227 -7.38 -0.05 1.20
N GLY A 228 -8.17 0.95 0.81
CA GLY A 228 -8.36 1.25 -0.59
C GLY A 228 -9.24 2.46 -0.82
N ILE A 229 -9.42 2.82 -2.09
CA ILE A 229 -10.28 3.93 -2.49
C ILE A 229 -11.62 3.35 -2.94
N ARG A 230 -12.70 3.84 -2.31
CA ARG A 230 -14.06 3.39 -2.61
C ARG A 230 -14.52 3.97 -3.96
N PHE A 231 -15.17 3.15 -4.78
CA PHE A 231 -15.92 3.64 -5.94
C PHE A 231 -17.20 4.35 -5.50
N ARG A 232 -17.38 5.59 -5.95
CA ARG A 232 -18.61 6.36 -5.75
C ARG A 232 -19.71 5.87 -6.68
N LYS A 233 -20.95 6.29 -6.40
CA LYS A 233 -22.11 6.01 -7.27
C LYS A 233 -22.02 6.62 -8.66
N ASP A 234 -21.13 7.59 -8.87
CA ASP A 234 -20.91 8.27 -10.16
C ASP A 234 -19.76 7.64 -10.97
N GLY A 235 -19.21 6.50 -10.52
CA GLY A 235 -18.11 5.82 -11.20
C GLY A 235 -16.73 6.42 -10.94
N THR A 236 -16.65 7.52 -10.21
CA THR A 236 -15.36 8.12 -9.84
C THR A 236 -14.85 7.50 -8.55
N LEU A 237 -13.53 7.48 -8.40
CA LEU A 237 -12.94 7.12 -7.12
C LEU A 237 -13.15 8.25 -6.10
N GLY A 238 -13.40 7.85 -4.85
CA GLY A 238 -13.44 8.78 -3.72
C GLY A 238 -12.16 9.60 -3.58
N LYS A 239 -12.21 10.66 -2.76
CA LYS A 239 -10.98 11.34 -2.34
C LYS A 239 -10.17 10.39 -1.46
N LEU A 240 -8.85 10.38 -1.66
CA LEU A 240 -7.86 9.84 -0.73
C LEU A 240 -7.92 10.62 0.59
#